data_AF-A0A956YWQ7-F1
#
_entry.id   AF-A0A956YWQ7-F1
#
_cell.length_a   1.000
_cell.length_b   1.000
_cell.length_c   1.000
_cell.angle_alpha   90.00
_cell.angle_beta   90.00
_cell.angle_gamma   90.00
#
_symmetry.space_group_name_H-M   'P 1'
#
loop_
_entity.id
_entity.type
_entity.pdbx_description
1 polymer ?
#
loop_
_entity_poly.entity_id
_entity_poly.type
_entity_poly.pdbx_seq_one_letter_code
_entity_poly.pdbx_strand_id
1 'polypeptide(L)'
;MSQIPSAPTWRDWYVFGIRWLIIGGFVLLLMMARNITSLPTDLNNALLVAAAANCLLAVTLLLPFKTASTAVTLITDWLILGALAWVSTEFPMLVTGIATIMILVSLLQANATYSLFQALGSLILAAAGLLNVGTPIDVTDYVFGPARLPLLEIALVGAVVVISAYLLERMIWQQKRTFKALEAARSAQIVDIHERTRAIYEMTTTFRETLSFERILNAALDAGQLGLSGHTRRALVAGVLLFQADDPGLCVVAARRMTRGDMNVIAPGKGGLIGEALTEGVPIIGGHARKDLELQRFVGFQPARSTLCVPLRAGYDNFGVLLYGADVSNAFTNEHIELLAAIGVQATIALQNYVLYQSLLEEKNRIARVADDERKQLARQLHDGPTQKISAIAMMASVMHKMLERTP
;
A
#
# COMPACT_ATOMS: atom_id res chain seq x y z
N MET A 1 11.50 3.10 -21.74
CA MET A 1 11.84 2.02 -20.78
C MET A 1 12.57 0.93 -21.54
N SER A 2 13.90 0.92 -21.45
CA SER A 2 14.76 -0.15 -21.98
C SER A 2 14.37 -1.48 -21.33
N GLN A 3 14.01 -2.47 -22.14
CA GLN A 3 13.77 -3.83 -21.67
C GLN A 3 15.09 -4.37 -21.12
N ILE A 4 15.23 -4.39 -19.79
CA ILE A 4 16.31 -5.10 -19.12
C ILE A 4 16.23 -6.56 -19.61
N PRO A 5 17.30 -7.14 -20.19
CA PRO A 5 17.30 -8.54 -20.60
C PRO A 5 17.02 -9.37 -19.34
N SER A 6 15.86 -10.02 -19.32
CA SER A 6 15.46 -10.85 -18.19
C SER A 6 16.48 -11.98 -18.02
N ALA A 7 17.06 -12.09 -16.83
CA ALA A 7 17.97 -13.17 -16.44
C ALA A 7 17.38 -14.56 -16.80
N PRO A 8 18.24 -15.57 -17.03
CA PRO A 8 17.81 -16.95 -17.24
C PRO A 8 16.89 -17.36 -16.09
N THR A 9 15.77 -18.00 -16.43
CA THR A 9 14.80 -18.36 -15.40
C THR A 9 15.34 -19.55 -14.61
N TRP A 10 15.00 -19.65 -13.32
CA TRP A 10 15.40 -20.79 -12.47
C TRP A 10 15.06 -22.16 -13.09
N ARG A 11 14.04 -22.20 -13.96
CA ARG A 11 13.63 -23.38 -14.73
C ARG A 11 14.69 -23.85 -15.72
N ASP A 12 15.41 -22.93 -16.35
CA ASP A 12 16.39 -23.25 -17.38
C ASP A 12 17.62 -23.97 -16.78
N TRP A 13 18.07 -23.50 -15.61
CA TRP A 13 19.12 -24.17 -14.83
C TRP A 13 18.70 -25.52 -14.28
N TYR A 14 17.42 -25.67 -13.92
CA TYR A 14 16.89 -26.93 -13.44
C TYR A 14 16.84 -27.99 -14.55
N VAL A 15 16.40 -27.63 -15.75
CA VAL A 15 16.42 -28.52 -16.94
C VAL A 15 17.86 -28.91 -17.28
N PHE A 16 18.80 -27.97 -17.23
CA PHE A 16 20.23 -28.28 -17.43
C PHE A 16 20.76 -29.32 -16.43
N GLY A 17 20.42 -29.19 -15.14
CA GLY A 17 20.81 -30.15 -14.10
C GLY A 17 20.21 -31.53 -14.30
N ILE A 18 18.93 -31.62 -14.65
CA ILE A 18 18.23 -32.89 -14.91
C ILE A 18 18.88 -33.67 -16.06
N ARG A 19 19.37 -33.01 -17.10
CA ARG A 19 19.99 -33.68 -18.26
C ARG A 19 21.22 -34.51 -17.89
N TRP A 20 22.04 -34.05 -16.94
CA TRP A 20 23.17 -34.85 -16.44
C TRP A 20 22.72 -36.12 -15.73
N LEU A 21 21.61 -36.05 -14.99
CA LEU A 21 21.00 -37.23 -14.37
C LEU A 21 20.44 -38.21 -15.42
N ILE A 22 19.82 -37.70 -16.49
CA ILE A 22 19.31 -38.52 -17.59
C ILE A 22 20.47 -39.24 -18.29
N ILE A 23 21.53 -38.52 -18.66
CA ILE A 23 22.71 -39.10 -19.32
C ILE A 23 23.37 -40.14 -18.41
N GLY A 24 23.62 -39.81 -17.14
CA GLY A 24 24.25 -40.73 -16.19
C GLY A 24 23.40 -41.97 -15.90
N GLY A 25 22.09 -41.80 -15.71
CA GLY A 25 21.14 -42.90 -15.51
C GLY A 25 21.06 -43.81 -16.73
N PHE A 26 21.06 -43.24 -17.94
CA PHE A 26 21.06 -44.02 -19.18
C PHE A 26 22.33 -44.86 -19.35
N VAL A 27 23.51 -44.28 -19.10
CA VAL A 27 24.78 -45.02 -19.17
C VAL A 27 24.78 -46.21 -18.23
N LEU A 28 24.32 -46.00 -17.00
CA LEU A 28 24.25 -47.06 -15.99
C LEU A 28 23.30 -48.18 -16.44
N LEU A 29 22.11 -47.84 -16.94
CA LEU A 29 21.15 -48.81 -17.46
C LEU A 29 21.70 -49.57 -18.67
N LEU A 30 22.41 -48.89 -19.57
CA LEU A 30 23.00 -49.52 -20.77
C LEU A 30 24.16 -50.45 -20.42
N MET A 31 25.03 -50.04 -19.48
CA MET A 31 26.13 -50.90 -18.98
C MET A 31 25.59 -52.15 -18.29
N MET A 32 24.51 -52.02 -17.51
CA MET A 32 23.80 -53.14 -16.89
C MET A 32 23.14 -54.05 -17.94
N ALA A 33 22.49 -53.47 -18.96
CA ALA A 33 21.83 -54.21 -20.03
C ALA A 33 22.83 -54.99 -20.91
N ARG A 34 24.00 -54.40 -21.20
CA ARG A 34 25.08 -55.07 -21.94
C ARG A 34 25.97 -55.98 -21.08
N ASN A 35 25.83 -55.91 -19.76
CA ASN A 35 26.69 -56.62 -18.79
C ASN A 35 28.19 -56.33 -18.99
N ILE A 36 28.55 -55.05 -19.20
CA ILE A 36 29.94 -54.61 -19.46
C ILE A 36 30.40 -53.68 -18.33
N THR A 37 31.66 -53.84 -17.89
CA THR A 37 32.28 -53.02 -16.83
C THR A 37 33.13 -51.86 -17.35
N SER A 38 33.56 -51.89 -18.61
CA SER A 38 34.27 -50.81 -19.30
C SER A 38 33.38 -50.10 -20.34
N LEU A 39 33.67 -48.83 -20.63
CA LEU A 39 32.95 -48.05 -21.62
C LEU A 39 33.39 -48.45 -23.05
N PRO A 40 32.48 -49.00 -23.89
CA PRO A 40 32.78 -49.25 -25.30
C PRO A 40 33.11 -47.93 -26.03
N THR A 41 33.91 -47.99 -27.09
CA THR A 41 34.30 -46.82 -27.90
C THR A 41 33.10 -46.04 -28.43
N ASP A 42 32.05 -46.75 -28.83
CA ASP A 42 30.85 -46.14 -29.42
C ASP A 42 30.02 -45.40 -28.38
N LEU A 43 29.93 -45.96 -27.17
CA LEU A 43 29.29 -45.32 -26.02
C LEU A 43 30.08 -44.10 -25.56
N ASN A 44 31.41 -44.19 -25.52
CA ASN A 44 32.28 -43.06 -25.19
C ASN A 44 32.09 -41.90 -26.18
N ASN A 45 32.02 -42.19 -27.48
CA ASN A 45 31.78 -41.18 -28.52
C ASN A 45 30.39 -40.53 -28.37
N ALA A 46 29.34 -41.31 -28.12
CA ALA A 46 28.01 -40.76 -27.89
C ALA A 46 27.94 -39.88 -26.63
N LEU A 47 28.67 -40.25 -25.58
CA LEU A 47 28.76 -39.45 -24.35
C LEU A 47 29.50 -38.12 -24.57
N LEU A 48 30.58 -38.12 -25.37
CA LEU A 48 31.27 -36.89 -25.75
C LEU A 48 30.35 -35.94 -26.52
N VAL A 49 29.54 -36.47 -27.44
CA VAL A 49 28.54 -35.68 -28.18
C VAL A 49 27.47 -35.13 -27.23
N ALA A 50 26.94 -35.95 -26.33
CA ALA A 50 25.93 -35.53 -25.35
C ALA A 50 26.47 -34.46 -24.38
N ALA A 51 27.70 -34.64 -23.89
CA ALA A 51 28.37 -33.67 -23.04
C ALA A 51 28.65 -32.35 -23.77
N ALA A 52 29.15 -32.41 -25.01
CA ALA A 52 29.40 -31.23 -25.84
C ALA A 52 28.10 -30.46 -26.12
N ALA A 53 27.01 -31.17 -26.45
CA ALA A 53 25.69 -30.57 -26.66
C ALA A 53 25.18 -29.87 -25.38
N ASN A 54 25.36 -30.48 -24.21
CA ASN A 54 24.92 -29.88 -22.94
C ASN A 54 25.82 -28.69 -22.50
N CYS A 55 27.12 -28.73 -22.81
CA CYS A 55 28.04 -27.60 -22.62
C CYS A 55 27.68 -26.42 -23.53
N LEU A 56 27.30 -26.68 -24.79
CA LEU A 56 26.83 -25.65 -25.72
C LEU A 56 25.58 -24.95 -25.16
N LEU A 57 24.64 -25.71 -24.58
CA LEU A 57 23.49 -25.14 -23.89
C LEU A 57 23.92 -24.23 -22.72
N ALA A 58 24.84 -24.68 -21.87
CA ALA A 58 25.32 -23.88 -20.74
C ALA A 58 25.91 -22.52 -21.19
N VAL A 59 26.67 -22.51 -22.29
CA VAL A 59 27.18 -21.26 -22.88
C VAL A 59 26.04 -20.36 -23.35
N THR A 60 25.00 -20.92 -23.98
CA THR A 60 23.84 -20.12 -24.42
C THR A 60 23.00 -19.58 -23.26
N LEU A 61 22.92 -20.29 -22.12
CA LEU A 61 22.23 -19.82 -20.92
C LEU A 61 22.97 -18.67 -20.20
N LEU A 62 24.29 -18.59 -20.38
CA LEU A 62 25.11 -17.49 -19.86
C LEU A 62 25.05 -16.23 -20.74
N LEU A 63 24.61 -16.36 -22.00
CA LEU A 63 24.48 -15.25 -22.94
C LEU A 63 23.06 -14.62 -22.89
N PRO A 64 22.91 -13.31 -23.09
CA PRO A 64 21.64 -12.59 -22.91
C PRO A 64 20.59 -12.82 -24.02
N PHE A 65 20.79 -13.76 -24.95
CA PHE A 65 19.92 -13.98 -26.11
C PHE A 65 18.77 -14.96 -25.81
N LYS A 66 17.61 -14.40 -25.48
CA LYS A 66 16.44 -15.18 -25.00
C LYS A 66 15.72 -16.02 -26.06
N THR A 67 15.77 -15.63 -27.35
CA THR A 67 15.12 -16.37 -28.45
C THR A 67 15.98 -17.52 -28.97
N ALA A 68 17.31 -17.43 -28.81
CA ALA A 68 18.22 -18.51 -29.20
C ALA A 68 18.15 -19.69 -28.22
N SER A 69 17.83 -19.46 -26.93
CA SER A 69 17.86 -20.52 -25.91
C SER A 69 16.86 -21.64 -26.18
N THR A 70 15.61 -21.37 -26.55
CA THR A 70 14.60 -22.44 -26.76
C THR A 70 14.92 -23.34 -27.96
N ALA A 71 15.35 -22.77 -29.08
CA ALA A 71 15.73 -23.54 -30.27
C ALA A 71 17.01 -24.36 -30.03
N VAL A 72 18.01 -23.77 -29.37
CA VAL A 72 19.24 -24.48 -29.00
C VAL A 72 18.92 -25.61 -28.02
N THR A 73 18.03 -25.38 -27.06
CA THR A 73 17.57 -26.40 -26.10
C THR A 73 16.99 -27.62 -26.83
N LEU A 74 16.09 -27.38 -27.78
CA LEU A 74 15.48 -28.44 -28.60
C LEU A 74 16.52 -29.22 -29.41
N ILE A 75 17.42 -28.52 -30.10
CA ILE A 75 18.48 -29.14 -30.91
C ILE A 75 19.41 -29.98 -30.03
N THR A 76 19.77 -29.50 -28.84
CA THR A 76 20.61 -30.25 -27.90
C THR A 76 19.92 -31.52 -27.39
N ASP A 77 18.61 -31.47 -27.13
CA ASP A 77 17.85 -32.67 -26.73
C ASP A 77 17.79 -33.71 -27.85
N TRP A 78 17.62 -33.26 -29.10
CA TRP A 78 17.65 -34.13 -30.27
C TRP A 78 19.02 -34.74 -30.54
N LEU A 79 20.09 -33.98 -30.35
CA LEU A 79 21.46 -34.49 -30.45
C LEU A 79 21.75 -35.55 -29.39
N ILE A 80 21.35 -35.29 -28.14
CA ILE A 80 21.50 -36.26 -27.04
C ILE A 80 20.69 -37.52 -27.34
N LEU A 81 19.40 -37.39 -27.67
CA LEU A 81 18.54 -38.54 -27.96
C LEU A 81 19.06 -39.34 -29.16
N GLY A 82 19.47 -38.67 -30.24
CA GLY A 82 20.01 -39.31 -31.44
C GLY A 82 21.31 -40.06 -31.16
N ALA A 83 22.25 -39.46 -30.44
CA ALA A 83 23.53 -40.10 -30.09
C ALA A 83 23.32 -41.33 -29.20
N LEU A 84 22.43 -41.25 -28.20
CA LEU A 84 22.15 -42.36 -27.30
C LEU A 84 21.34 -43.46 -28.00
N ALA A 85 20.37 -43.10 -28.85
CA ALA A 85 19.59 -44.05 -29.64
C ALA A 85 20.47 -44.83 -30.63
N TRP A 86 21.50 -44.19 -31.20
CA TRP A 86 22.46 -44.83 -32.09
C TRP A 86 23.26 -45.96 -31.43
N VAL A 87 23.62 -45.81 -30.15
CA VAL A 87 24.40 -46.82 -29.41
C VAL A 87 23.52 -47.94 -28.84
N SER A 88 22.20 -47.69 -28.72
CA SER A 88 21.25 -48.58 -28.04
C SER A 88 20.27 -49.28 -28.99
N THR A 89 20.63 -49.43 -30.27
CA THR A 89 19.81 -50.11 -31.29
C THR A 89 19.41 -51.54 -30.89
N GLU A 90 20.28 -52.25 -30.16
CA GLU A 90 20.04 -53.60 -29.63
C GLU A 90 18.99 -53.65 -28.51
N PHE A 91 18.65 -52.51 -27.90
CA PHE A 91 17.75 -52.41 -26.75
C PHE A 91 16.63 -51.39 -26.99
N PRO A 92 15.58 -51.75 -27.77
CA PRO A 92 14.46 -50.86 -28.11
C PRO A 92 13.79 -50.16 -26.91
N MET A 93 13.67 -50.86 -25.77
CA MET A 93 13.08 -50.31 -24.54
C MET A 93 13.91 -49.18 -23.91
N LEU A 94 15.23 -49.21 -24.08
CA LEU A 94 16.10 -48.14 -23.57
C LEU A 94 15.96 -46.87 -24.41
N VAL A 95 15.84 -47.00 -25.74
CA VAL A 95 15.58 -45.88 -26.65
C VAL A 95 14.26 -45.20 -26.31
N THR A 96 13.20 -45.98 -26.08
CA THR A 96 11.89 -45.42 -25.72
C THR A 96 11.85 -44.83 -24.32
N GLY A 97 12.56 -45.44 -23.36
CA GLY A 97 12.71 -44.89 -22.02
C GLY A 97 13.31 -43.48 -22.03
N ILE A 98 14.42 -43.27 -22.77
CA ILE A 98 15.01 -41.93 -22.88
C ILE A 98 14.05 -40.96 -23.59
N ALA A 99 13.50 -41.36 -24.73
CA ALA A 99 12.58 -40.51 -25.50
C ALA A 99 11.41 -40.03 -24.64
N THR A 100 10.82 -40.95 -23.87
CA THR A 100 9.71 -40.68 -22.93
C THR A 100 10.14 -39.69 -21.84
N ILE A 101 11.29 -39.89 -21.21
CA ILE A 101 11.80 -38.98 -20.19
C ILE A 101 12.07 -37.59 -20.78
N MET A 102 12.68 -37.49 -21.95
CA MET A 102 12.95 -36.20 -22.60
C MET A 102 11.67 -35.46 -22.98
N ILE A 103 10.66 -36.19 -23.50
CA ILE A 103 9.34 -35.63 -23.75
C ILE A 103 8.72 -35.12 -22.44
N LEU A 104 8.78 -35.91 -21.36
CA LEU A 104 8.22 -35.52 -20.06
C LEU A 104 8.90 -34.27 -19.48
N VAL A 105 10.21 -34.14 -19.63
CA VAL A 105 10.97 -32.94 -19.23
C VAL A 105 10.55 -31.70 -20.00
N SER A 106 10.05 -31.84 -21.24
CA SER A 106 9.53 -30.69 -22.01
C SER A 106 8.36 -29.98 -21.33
N LEU A 107 7.61 -30.69 -20.48
CA LEU A 107 6.48 -30.14 -19.73
C LEU A 107 6.92 -29.05 -18.73
N LEU A 108 8.15 -29.12 -18.22
CA LEU A 108 8.71 -28.11 -17.30
C LEU A 108 8.89 -26.74 -17.98
N GLN A 109 9.03 -26.70 -19.30
CA GLN A 109 9.13 -25.44 -20.05
C GLN A 109 7.77 -24.75 -20.21
N ALA A 110 6.66 -25.48 -20.01
CA ALA A 110 5.28 -24.97 -20.07
C ALA A 110 4.99 -24.16 -21.36
N ASN A 111 5.53 -24.64 -22.48
CA ASN A 111 5.33 -24.06 -23.81
C ASN A 111 4.86 -25.16 -24.77
N ALA A 112 3.62 -25.04 -25.25
CA ALA A 112 3.00 -26.06 -26.10
C ALA A 112 3.76 -26.28 -27.41
N THR A 113 4.34 -25.21 -27.98
CA THR A 113 5.09 -25.31 -29.24
C THR A 113 6.38 -26.12 -29.06
N TYR A 114 7.12 -25.88 -27.97
CA TYR A 114 8.33 -26.63 -27.67
C TYR A 114 8.03 -28.11 -27.40
N SER A 115 7.01 -28.41 -26.59
CA SER A 115 6.60 -29.80 -26.33
C SER A 115 6.14 -30.53 -27.60
N LEU A 116 5.48 -29.84 -28.53
CA LEU A 116 5.08 -30.41 -29.82
C LEU A 116 6.30 -30.81 -30.66
N PHE A 117 7.25 -29.89 -30.84
CA PHE A 117 8.46 -30.19 -31.59
C PHE A 117 9.30 -31.26 -30.90
N GLN A 118 9.40 -31.24 -29.57
CA GLN A 118 10.13 -32.27 -28.84
C GLN A 118 9.51 -33.66 -29.01
N ALA A 119 8.18 -33.78 -28.97
CA ALA A 119 7.47 -35.04 -29.20
C ALA A 119 7.67 -35.55 -30.63
N LEU A 120 7.53 -34.68 -31.64
CA LEU A 120 7.74 -35.04 -33.04
C LEU A 120 9.18 -35.46 -33.33
N GLY A 121 10.16 -34.68 -32.86
CA GLY A 121 11.58 -34.99 -33.04
C GLY A 121 11.98 -36.27 -32.32
N SER A 122 11.46 -36.50 -31.11
CA SER A 122 11.73 -37.73 -30.37
C SER A 122 11.14 -38.97 -31.04
N LEU A 123 9.94 -38.86 -31.64
CA LEU A 123 9.33 -39.93 -32.42
C LEU A 123 10.15 -40.27 -33.67
N ILE A 124 10.60 -39.25 -34.41
CA ILE A 124 11.41 -39.43 -35.63
C ILE A 124 12.77 -40.05 -35.31
N LEU A 125 13.45 -39.55 -34.28
CA LEU A 125 14.77 -40.05 -33.88
C LEU A 125 14.70 -41.46 -33.29
N ALA A 126 13.67 -41.78 -32.50
CA ALA A 126 13.45 -43.13 -32.00
C ALA A 126 13.15 -44.11 -33.15
N ALA A 127 12.32 -43.71 -34.13
CA ALA A 127 12.07 -44.51 -35.32
C ALA A 127 13.34 -44.74 -36.14
N ALA A 128 14.15 -43.70 -36.36
CA ALA A 128 15.43 -43.80 -37.07
C ALA A 128 16.45 -44.70 -36.35
N GLY A 129 16.48 -44.65 -35.01
CA GLY A 129 17.32 -45.55 -34.19
C GLY A 129 16.89 -47.01 -34.33
N LEU A 130 15.59 -47.29 -34.26
CA LEU A 130 15.06 -48.65 -34.43
C LEU A 130 15.30 -49.19 -35.85
N LEU A 131 15.13 -48.37 -36.88
CA LEU A 131 15.37 -48.77 -38.28
C LEU A 131 16.84 -49.11 -38.58
N ASN A 132 17.80 -48.66 -37.76
CA ASN A 132 19.23 -48.98 -37.91
C ASN A 132 19.62 -50.38 -37.36
N VAL A 133 18.66 -51.21 -36.94
CA VAL A 133 18.91 -52.57 -36.39
C VAL A 133 19.45 -53.59 -37.43
N GLY A 134 19.90 -53.15 -38.61
CA GLY A 134 20.61 -54.00 -39.58
C GLY A 134 19.74 -55.09 -40.23
N THR A 135 18.42 -55.03 -40.07
CA THR A 135 17.46 -55.90 -40.76
C THR A 135 17.01 -55.23 -42.07
N PRO A 136 16.92 -55.98 -43.19
CA PRO A 136 16.44 -55.43 -44.45
C PRO A 136 15.04 -54.82 -44.26
N ILE A 137 14.88 -53.61 -44.80
CA ILE A 137 13.73 -52.72 -44.61
C ILE A 137 12.44 -53.39 -45.11
N ASP A 138 11.71 -54.06 -44.21
CA ASP A 138 10.33 -54.50 -44.47
C ASP A 138 9.39 -53.66 -43.61
N VAL A 139 8.83 -52.61 -44.22
CA VAL A 139 7.98 -51.61 -43.55
C VAL A 139 6.76 -52.26 -42.89
N THR A 140 6.32 -53.40 -43.42
CA THR A 140 5.26 -54.26 -42.89
C THR A 140 5.53 -54.77 -41.48
N ASP A 141 6.78 -55.12 -41.13
CA ASP A 141 7.12 -55.66 -39.80
C ASP A 141 7.18 -54.56 -38.72
N TYR A 142 7.47 -53.32 -39.11
CA TYR A 142 7.38 -52.15 -38.22
C TYR A 142 5.97 -51.63 -38.03
N VAL A 143 5.07 -51.84 -38.99
CA VAL A 143 3.67 -51.40 -38.91
C VAL A 143 2.79 -52.46 -38.22
N PHE A 144 3.07 -53.75 -38.45
CA PHE A 144 2.24 -54.86 -37.95
C PHE A 144 2.94 -55.75 -36.91
N GLY A 145 4.26 -55.65 -36.75
CA GLY A 145 5.04 -56.44 -35.79
C GLY A 145 5.25 -55.77 -34.42
N PRO A 146 5.96 -56.44 -33.50
CA PRO A 146 6.14 -56.02 -32.11
C PRO A 146 6.95 -54.72 -31.96
N ALA A 147 7.72 -54.33 -32.97
CA ALA A 147 8.50 -53.08 -33.01
C ALA A 147 7.63 -51.81 -33.08
N ARG A 148 6.30 -51.93 -33.32
CA ARG A 148 5.38 -50.78 -33.31
C ARG A 148 5.00 -50.29 -31.92
N LEU A 149 5.01 -51.19 -30.92
CA LEU A 149 4.63 -50.90 -29.54
C LEU A 149 5.46 -49.73 -28.93
N PRO A 150 6.80 -49.72 -29.06
CA PRO A 150 7.62 -48.61 -28.57
C PRO A 150 7.30 -47.26 -29.25
N LEU A 151 7.01 -47.27 -30.54
CA LEU A 151 6.65 -46.05 -31.28
C LEU A 151 5.28 -45.52 -30.88
N LEU A 152 4.32 -46.42 -30.65
CA LEU A 152 2.98 -46.08 -30.20
C LEU A 152 3.00 -45.50 -28.77
N GLU A 153 3.86 -46.05 -27.90
CA GLU A 153 4.12 -45.50 -26.56
C GLU A 153 4.61 -44.04 -26.64
N ILE A 154 5.66 -43.77 -27.44
CA ILE A 154 6.20 -42.42 -27.63
C ILE A 154 5.14 -41.47 -28.20
N ALA A 155 4.37 -41.92 -29.18
CA ALA A 155 3.30 -41.12 -29.77
C ALA A 155 2.19 -40.79 -28.75
N LEU A 156 1.79 -41.75 -27.92
CA LEU A 156 0.79 -41.57 -26.87
C LEU A 156 1.29 -40.60 -25.79
N VAL A 157 2.50 -40.82 -25.27
CA VAL A 157 3.11 -39.93 -24.27
C VAL A 157 3.29 -38.52 -24.84
N GLY A 158 3.78 -38.42 -26.08
CA GLY A 158 3.88 -37.17 -26.81
C GLY A 158 2.56 -36.41 -26.87
N ALA A 159 1.47 -37.07 -27.29
CA ALA A 159 0.16 -36.46 -27.34
C ALA A 159 -0.33 -35.98 -25.96
N VAL A 160 -0.19 -36.81 -24.92
CA VAL A 160 -0.58 -36.45 -23.54
C VAL A 160 0.23 -35.26 -23.04
N VAL A 161 1.53 -35.23 -23.27
CA VAL A 161 2.41 -34.14 -22.83
C VAL A 161 2.12 -32.85 -23.58
N VAL A 162 1.87 -32.89 -24.90
CA VAL A 162 1.50 -31.70 -25.68
C VAL A 162 0.18 -31.11 -25.20
N ILE A 163 -0.83 -31.95 -24.97
CA ILE A 163 -2.13 -31.51 -24.43
C ILE A 163 -1.94 -30.91 -23.03
N SER A 164 -1.16 -31.58 -22.17
CA SER A 164 -0.87 -31.10 -20.82
C SER A 164 -0.14 -29.76 -20.83
N ALA A 165 0.86 -29.61 -21.71
CA ALA A 165 1.61 -28.36 -21.89
C ALA A 165 0.70 -27.22 -22.37
N TYR A 166 -0.20 -27.49 -23.31
CA TYR A 166 -1.19 -26.50 -23.77
C TYR A 166 -2.14 -26.04 -22.65
N LEU A 167 -2.64 -26.97 -21.83
CA LEU A 167 -3.50 -26.64 -20.68
C LEU A 167 -2.75 -25.83 -19.62
N LEU A 168 -1.50 -26.21 -19.30
CA LEU A 168 -0.65 -25.49 -18.37
C LEU A 168 -0.34 -24.06 -18.86
N GLU A 169 0.01 -23.92 -20.14
CA GLU A 169 0.27 -22.61 -20.75
C GLU A 169 -0.98 -21.71 -20.64
N ARG A 170 -2.15 -22.26 -20.97
CA ARG A 170 -3.44 -21.54 -20.87
C ARG A 170 -3.77 -21.15 -19.42
N MET A 171 -3.54 -22.04 -18.46
CA MET A 171 -3.79 -21.79 -17.03
C MET A 171 -2.84 -20.72 -16.48
N ILE A 172 -1.54 -20.79 -16.79
CA ILE A 172 -0.55 -19.77 -16.40
C ILE A 172 -0.95 -18.41 -16.98
N TRP A 173 -1.41 -18.38 -18.22
CA TRP A 173 -1.82 -17.15 -18.86
C TRP A 173 -3.09 -16.55 -18.22
N GLN A 174 -4.07 -17.38 -17.89
CA GLN A 174 -5.26 -16.96 -17.13
C GLN A 174 -4.88 -16.41 -15.75
N GLN A 175 -4.03 -17.10 -14.99
CA GLN A 175 -3.59 -16.63 -13.68
C GLN A 175 -2.79 -15.32 -13.75
N LYS A 176 -1.92 -15.16 -14.76
CA LYS A 176 -1.21 -13.89 -14.96
C LYS A 176 -2.17 -12.74 -15.24
N ARG A 177 -3.26 -12.98 -15.97
CA ARG A 177 -4.29 -11.97 -16.24
C ARG A 177 -5.05 -11.60 -14.97
N THR A 178 -5.51 -12.58 -14.19
CA THR A 178 -6.24 -12.31 -12.93
C THR A 178 -5.35 -11.60 -11.92
N PHE A 179 -4.09 -12.03 -11.78
CA PHE A 179 -3.13 -11.40 -10.89
C PHE A 179 -2.85 -9.95 -11.29
N LYS A 180 -2.59 -9.68 -12.58
CA LYS A 180 -2.39 -8.30 -13.07
C LYS A 180 -3.64 -7.43 -12.88
N ALA A 181 -4.83 -7.98 -13.08
CA ALA A 181 -6.08 -7.25 -12.86
C ALA A 181 -6.27 -6.91 -11.37
N LEU A 182 -5.96 -7.84 -10.47
CA LEU A 182 -6.00 -7.61 -9.02
C LEU A 182 -4.96 -6.58 -8.58
N GLU A 183 -3.75 -6.67 -9.12
CA GLU A 183 -2.65 -5.74 -8.81
C GLU A 183 -2.97 -4.31 -9.31
N ALA A 184 -3.55 -4.19 -10.51
CA ALA A 184 -4.04 -2.91 -11.04
C ALA A 184 -5.20 -2.33 -10.22
N ALA A 185 -6.13 -3.17 -9.76
CA ALA A 185 -7.22 -2.72 -8.89
C ALA A 185 -6.69 -2.26 -7.52
N ARG A 186 -5.74 -3.01 -6.93
CA ARG A 186 -5.12 -2.67 -5.64
C ARG A 186 -4.28 -1.40 -5.73
N SER A 187 -3.53 -1.20 -6.82
CA SER A 187 -2.75 0.02 -7.02
C SER A 187 -3.65 1.24 -7.24
N ALA A 188 -4.73 1.11 -8.01
CA ALA A 188 -5.73 2.17 -8.14
C ALA A 188 -6.37 2.55 -6.79
N GLN A 189 -6.68 1.56 -5.95
CA GLN A 189 -7.21 1.81 -4.60
C GLN A 189 -6.19 2.50 -3.68
N ILE A 190 -4.90 2.12 -3.75
CA ILE A 190 -3.85 2.78 -2.96
C ILE A 190 -3.67 4.24 -3.40
N VAL A 191 -3.73 4.52 -4.71
CA VAL A 191 -3.65 5.89 -5.25
C VAL A 191 -4.85 6.73 -4.78
N ASP A 192 -6.07 6.21 -4.84
CA ASP A 192 -7.27 6.91 -4.33
C ASP A 192 -7.18 7.17 -2.81
N ILE A 193 -6.71 6.20 -2.03
CA ILE A 193 -6.46 6.41 -0.58
C ILE A 193 -5.39 7.48 -0.36
N HIS A 194 -4.31 7.49 -1.14
CA HIS A 194 -3.26 8.50 -1.02
C HIS A 194 -3.75 9.88 -1.46
N GLU A 195 -4.57 9.99 -2.50
CA GLU A 195 -5.17 11.27 -2.90
C GLU A 195 -6.12 11.80 -1.82
N ARG A 196 -6.96 10.95 -1.21
CA ARG A 196 -7.81 11.31 -0.07
C ARG A 196 -6.99 11.72 1.14
N THR A 197 -5.94 10.98 1.47
CA THR A 197 -5.06 11.27 2.60
C THR A 197 -4.22 12.52 2.35
N ARG A 198 -3.77 12.74 1.12
CA ARG A 198 -3.05 13.94 0.69
C ARG A 198 -3.96 15.16 0.68
N ALA A 199 -5.22 15.03 0.29
CA ALA A 199 -6.20 16.12 0.42
C ALA A 199 -6.42 16.48 1.91
N ILE A 200 -6.53 15.48 2.80
CA ILE A 200 -6.58 15.70 4.26
C ILE A 200 -5.30 16.38 4.75
N TYR A 201 -4.12 15.94 4.28
CA TYR A 201 -2.84 16.49 4.69
C TYR A 201 -2.62 17.91 4.15
N GLU A 202 -2.98 18.18 2.89
CA GLU A 202 -2.95 19.50 2.27
C GLU A 202 -3.91 20.47 2.96
N MET A 203 -5.11 20.01 3.38
CA MET A 203 -6.00 20.78 4.28
C MET A 203 -5.30 21.07 5.60
N THR A 204 -4.67 20.08 6.22
CA THR A 204 -3.95 20.26 7.50
C THR A 204 -2.81 21.26 7.37
N THR A 205 -2.14 21.32 6.21
CA THR A 205 -1.07 22.30 5.93
C THR A 205 -1.55 23.67 5.44
N THR A 206 -2.74 23.79 4.84
CA THR A 206 -3.38 25.09 4.55
C THR A 206 -4.15 25.66 5.74
N PHE A 207 -4.40 24.86 6.79
CA PHE A 207 -4.85 25.34 8.09
C PHE A 207 -3.73 25.91 8.97
N ARG A 208 -2.50 25.98 8.44
CA ARG A 208 -1.37 26.68 9.07
C ARG A 208 -1.38 28.17 8.75
N GLU A 209 -2.49 28.85 9.03
CA GLU A 209 -2.54 30.31 9.07
C GLU A 209 -3.72 30.73 9.96
N THR A 210 -3.38 31.04 11.21
CA THR A 210 -4.05 31.91 12.19
C THR A 210 -5.51 32.33 11.92
N LEU A 211 -6.40 32.03 12.88
CA LEU A 211 -7.80 32.49 13.01
C LEU A 211 -8.86 31.84 12.09
N SER A 212 -9.33 30.67 12.51
CA SER A 212 -10.72 30.55 13.01
C SER A 212 -10.90 29.13 13.52
N PHE A 213 -10.76 28.92 14.84
CA PHE A 213 -11.12 27.65 15.45
C PHE A 213 -12.55 27.22 15.03
N GLU A 214 -13.44 28.19 14.77
CA GLU A 214 -14.76 27.99 14.17
C GLU A 214 -14.73 27.17 12.86
N ARG A 215 -13.77 27.39 11.96
CA ARG A 215 -13.65 26.58 10.73
C ARG A 215 -13.31 25.14 11.04
N ILE A 216 -12.45 24.90 12.03
CA ILE A 216 -12.03 23.55 12.44
C ILE A 216 -13.20 22.84 13.14
N LEU A 217 -13.94 23.54 13.99
CA LEU A 217 -15.16 23.00 14.62
C LEU A 217 -16.23 22.67 13.58
N ASN A 218 -16.44 23.55 12.60
CA ASN A 218 -17.38 23.29 11.52
C ASN A 218 -16.93 22.09 10.66
N ALA A 219 -15.64 22.01 10.31
CA ALA A 219 -15.09 20.86 9.60
C ALA A 219 -15.22 19.56 10.40
N ALA A 220 -15.06 19.59 11.73
CA ALA A 220 -15.27 18.45 12.61
C ALA A 220 -16.73 17.96 12.60
N LEU A 221 -17.69 18.89 12.64
CA LEU A 221 -19.11 18.58 12.52
C LEU A 221 -19.46 17.96 11.15
N ASP A 222 -18.91 18.52 10.07
CA ASP A 222 -19.15 18.06 8.69
C ASP A 222 -18.50 16.70 8.42
N ALA A 223 -17.27 16.48 8.90
CA ALA A 223 -16.58 15.19 8.83
C ALA A 223 -17.32 14.10 9.59
N GLY A 224 -17.88 14.44 10.76
CA GLY A 224 -18.75 13.53 11.51
C GLY A 224 -20.01 13.15 10.74
N GLN A 225 -20.64 14.08 10.03
CA GLN A 225 -21.79 13.75 9.18
C GLN A 225 -21.41 12.84 7.99
N LEU A 226 -20.29 13.11 7.33
CA LEU A 226 -19.82 12.33 6.18
C LEU A 226 -19.38 10.91 6.56
N GLY A 227 -18.63 10.75 7.65
CA GLY A 227 -18.19 9.44 8.15
C GLY A 227 -19.35 8.53 8.54
N LEU A 228 -20.48 9.10 8.95
CA LEU A 228 -21.67 8.37 9.39
C LEU A 228 -22.72 8.13 8.27
N SER A 229 -22.49 8.69 7.06
CA SER A 229 -23.44 8.66 5.94
C SER A 229 -23.56 7.29 5.24
N GLY A 230 -22.63 6.35 5.49
CA GLY A 230 -22.61 5.03 4.84
C GLY A 230 -23.72 4.07 5.30
N HIS A 231 -24.13 4.15 6.57
CA HIS A 231 -25.12 3.24 7.17
C HIS A 231 -26.40 3.93 7.62
N THR A 232 -26.36 5.25 7.84
CA THR A 232 -27.50 6.01 8.40
C THR A 232 -27.87 7.13 7.43
N ARG A 233 -28.75 6.86 6.45
CA ARG A 233 -29.29 7.86 5.50
C ARG A 233 -30.14 8.98 6.16
N ARG A 234 -30.17 9.10 7.49
CA ARG A 234 -31.06 9.99 8.25
C ARG A 234 -30.31 10.98 9.12
N ALA A 235 -31.06 12.01 9.49
CA ALA A 235 -30.54 13.31 9.87
C ALA A 235 -29.82 13.29 11.24
N LEU A 236 -28.49 13.31 11.22
CA LEU A 236 -27.68 13.50 12.43
C LEU A 236 -27.77 14.95 12.91
N VAL A 237 -28.10 15.13 14.19
CA VAL A 237 -27.91 16.39 14.92
C VAL A 237 -26.51 16.36 15.53
N ALA A 238 -25.81 17.50 15.46
CA ALA A 238 -24.48 17.60 16.03
C ALA A 238 -24.25 19.00 16.61
N GLY A 239 -23.40 19.10 17.63
CA GLY A 239 -23.12 20.35 18.31
C GLY A 239 -21.74 20.36 18.96
N VAL A 240 -21.11 21.52 18.99
CA VAL A 240 -19.90 21.76 19.79
C VAL A 240 -20.28 22.70 20.91
N LEU A 241 -20.04 22.25 22.14
CA LEU A 241 -20.26 23.03 23.34
C LEU A 241 -18.90 23.33 23.97
N LEU A 242 -18.62 24.60 24.24
CA LEU A 242 -17.36 25.04 24.85
C LEU A 242 -17.62 25.75 26.18
N PHE A 243 -16.65 25.67 27.09
CA PHE A 243 -16.68 26.45 28.32
C PHE A 243 -16.47 27.93 28.02
N GLN A 244 -17.21 28.77 28.73
CA GLN A 244 -17.02 30.22 28.70
C GLN A 244 -15.92 30.63 29.70
N ALA A 245 -15.15 31.67 29.38
CA ALA A 245 -14.02 32.10 30.21
C ALA A 245 -14.43 32.58 31.61
N ASP A 246 -15.62 33.16 31.74
CA ASP A 246 -16.10 33.82 32.97
C ASP A 246 -17.17 33.01 33.73
N ASP A 247 -17.77 31.98 33.12
CA ASP A 247 -18.86 31.18 33.71
C ASP A 247 -18.61 29.69 33.42
N PRO A 248 -18.66 28.78 34.42
CA PRO A 248 -18.47 27.33 34.22
C PRO A 248 -19.57 26.63 33.39
N GLY A 249 -20.35 27.38 32.62
CA GLY A 249 -21.35 26.87 31.69
C GLY A 249 -20.78 26.51 30.32
N LEU A 250 -21.31 25.45 29.74
CA LEU A 250 -21.07 25.03 28.37
C LEU A 250 -22.08 25.71 27.44
N CYS A 251 -21.56 26.49 26.49
CA CYS A 251 -22.35 27.22 25.49
C CYS A 251 -22.17 26.58 24.12
N VAL A 252 -23.22 26.55 23.30
CA VAL A 252 -23.16 26.01 21.95
C VAL A 252 -22.48 27.01 21.01
N VAL A 253 -21.32 26.64 20.47
CA VAL A 253 -20.52 27.53 19.60
C VAL A 253 -20.69 27.19 18.12
N ALA A 254 -20.95 25.92 17.80
CA ALA A 254 -21.24 25.48 16.45
C ALA A 254 -22.24 24.32 16.49
N ALA A 255 -23.11 24.23 15.48
CA ALA A 255 -24.13 23.19 15.43
C ALA A 255 -24.54 22.80 14.01
N ARG A 256 -25.13 21.61 13.90
CA ARG A 256 -25.83 21.11 12.72
C ARG A 256 -27.18 20.55 13.16
N ARG A 257 -28.25 21.03 12.54
CA ARG A 257 -29.64 20.62 12.81
C ARG A 257 -30.10 20.80 14.27
N MET A 258 -29.47 21.72 15.02
CA MET A 258 -30.01 22.23 16.27
C MET A 258 -30.94 23.42 15.99
N THR A 259 -31.85 23.70 16.92
CA THR A 259 -32.77 24.86 16.79
C THR A 259 -32.06 26.16 17.16
N ARG A 260 -32.61 27.31 16.75
CA ARG A 260 -32.08 28.62 17.19
C ARG A 260 -32.16 28.80 18.71
N GLY A 261 -33.16 28.21 19.36
CA GLY A 261 -33.30 28.24 20.81
C GLY A 261 -32.16 27.50 21.51
N ASP A 262 -31.71 26.39 20.92
CA ASP A 262 -30.62 25.56 21.47
C ASP A 262 -29.28 26.32 21.55
N MET A 263 -29.06 27.30 20.66
CA MET A 263 -27.82 28.10 20.65
C MET A 263 -27.66 28.98 21.91
N ASN A 264 -28.77 29.29 22.59
CA ASN A 264 -28.77 30.13 23.79
C ASN A 264 -28.84 29.31 25.08
N VAL A 265 -28.82 27.97 24.99
CA VAL A 265 -28.88 27.09 26.15
C VAL A 265 -27.48 26.93 26.72
N ILE A 266 -27.38 27.10 28.05
CA ILE A 266 -26.16 26.88 28.82
C ILE A 266 -26.31 25.55 29.58
N ALA A 267 -25.42 24.60 29.31
CA ALA A 267 -25.37 23.32 30.02
C ALA A 267 -24.35 23.38 31.17
N PRO A 268 -24.66 22.86 32.37
CA PRO A 268 -23.71 22.88 33.49
C PRO A 268 -22.47 21.99 33.29
N GLY A 269 -22.55 20.94 32.46
CA GLY A 269 -21.47 19.99 32.24
C GLY A 269 -21.14 19.11 33.44
N LYS A 270 -22.08 18.95 34.39
CA LYS A 270 -21.88 18.24 35.66
C LYS A 270 -22.69 16.95 35.78
N GLY A 271 -23.60 16.68 34.85
CA GLY A 271 -24.41 15.48 34.88
C GLY A 271 -24.81 14.98 33.50
N GLY A 272 -25.44 13.80 33.49
CA GLY A 272 -25.75 13.10 32.24
C GLY A 272 -24.50 12.74 31.44
N LEU A 273 -24.71 12.50 30.14
CA LEU A 273 -23.68 12.08 29.21
C LEU A 273 -22.52 13.09 29.07
N ILE A 274 -22.84 14.38 29.14
CA ILE A 274 -21.84 15.46 29.03
C ILE A 274 -20.91 15.45 30.24
N GLY A 275 -21.48 15.40 31.46
CA GLY A 275 -20.68 15.37 32.68
C GLY A 275 -19.81 14.11 32.80
N GLU A 276 -20.34 12.95 32.39
CA GLU A 276 -19.61 11.68 32.39
C GLU A 276 -18.40 11.75 31.45
N ALA A 277 -18.59 12.17 30.20
CA ALA A 277 -17.52 12.31 29.22
C ALA A 277 -16.43 13.30 29.65
N LEU A 278 -16.81 14.42 30.28
CA LEU A 278 -15.85 15.41 30.79
C LEU A 278 -15.05 14.91 32.00
N THR A 279 -15.66 14.08 32.84
CA THR A 279 -15.02 13.51 34.02
C THR A 279 -14.04 12.41 33.64
N GLU A 280 -14.48 11.47 32.80
CA GLU A 280 -13.65 10.34 32.37
C GLU A 280 -12.60 10.74 31.32
N GLY A 281 -12.89 11.78 30.52
CA GLY A 281 -12.01 12.22 29.44
C GLY A 281 -11.95 11.28 28.24
N VAL A 282 -12.93 10.37 28.11
CA VAL A 282 -13.07 9.44 26.98
C VAL A 282 -14.44 9.61 26.31
N PRO A 283 -14.60 9.20 25.03
CA PRO A 283 -15.89 9.23 24.35
C PRO A 283 -16.92 8.32 25.03
N ILE A 284 -18.11 8.85 25.32
CA ILE A 284 -19.21 8.10 25.96
C ILE A 284 -20.40 8.01 25.00
N ILE A 285 -20.96 6.80 24.86
CA ILE A 285 -22.20 6.55 24.12
C ILE A 285 -23.38 6.56 25.09
N GLY A 286 -24.36 7.40 24.79
CA GLY A 286 -25.65 7.46 25.47
C GLY A 286 -26.80 6.91 24.62
N GLY A 287 -27.90 6.63 25.30
CA GLY A 287 -29.16 6.20 24.68
C GLY A 287 -30.04 7.37 24.24
N HIS A 288 -31.25 7.42 24.78
CA HIS A 288 -32.23 8.45 24.41
C HIS A 288 -31.89 9.80 25.06
N ALA A 289 -31.57 10.81 24.24
CA ALA A 289 -31.24 12.16 24.70
C ALA A 289 -32.33 12.79 25.57
N ARG A 290 -33.61 12.48 25.32
CA ARG A 290 -34.75 12.97 26.11
C ARG A 290 -34.74 12.51 27.58
N LYS A 291 -34.07 11.39 27.89
CA LYS A 291 -33.96 10.86 29.26
C LYS A 291 -32.67 11.33 29.95
N ASP A 292 -31.76 11.95 29.22
CA ASP A 292 -30.51 12.45 29.75
C ASP A 292 -30.73 13.78 30.49
N LEU A 293 -30.02 13.97 31.59
CA LEU A 293 -30.20 15.11 32.49
C LEU A 293 -29.89 16.46 31.82
N GLU A 294 -28.91 16.49 30.92
CA GLU A 294 -28.45 17.71 30.25
C GLU A 294 -28.92 17.78 28.79
N LEU A 295 -28.89 16.66 28.05
CA LEU A 295 -29.28 16.66 26.63
C LEU A 295 -30.77 16.96 26.41
N GLN A 296 -31.63 16.71 27.41
CA GLN A 296 -33.04 17.10 27.34
C GLN A 296 -33.26 18.61 27.19
N ARG A 297 -32.27 19.44 27.54
CA ARG A 297 -32.34 20.90 27.41
C ARG A 297 -32.26 21.36 25.95
N PHE A 298 -31.73 20.52 25.05
CA PHE A 298 -31.57 20.83 23.64
C PHE A 298 -32.69 20.17 22.83
N VAL A 299 -33.57 21.00 22.26
CA VAL A 299 -34.73 20.56 21.46
C VAL A 299 -34.28 19.77 20.24
N GLY A 300 -33.19 20.16 19.59
CA GLY A 300 -32.63 19.44 18.45
C GLY A 300 -32.17 18.01 18.76
N PHE A 301 -31.78 17.73 20.01
CA PHE A 301 -31.36 16.39 20.45
C PHE A 301 -32.51 15.51 20.94
N GLN A 302 -33.69 16.07 21.26
CA GLN A 302 -34.88 15.31 21.70
C GLN A 302 -35.24 14.07 20.84
N PRO A 303 -35.18 14.10 19.48
CA PRO A 303 -35.46 12.93 18.66
C PRO A 303 -34.34 11.87 18.67
N ALA A 304 -33.16 12.18 19.21
CA ALA A 304 -32.01 11.27 19.22
C ALA A 304 -32.25 10.10 20.19
N ARG A 305 -32.15 8.87 19.64
CA ARG A 305 -32.27 7.60 20.37
C ARG A 305 -30.91 6.99 20.71
N SER A 306 -29.85 7.48 20.06
CA SER A 306 -28.47 7.18 20.35
C SER A 306 -27.68 8.47 20.28
N THR A 307 -26.80 8.69 21.25
CA THR A 307 -25.97 9.88 21.34
C THR A 307 -24.52 9.50 21.59
N LEU A 308 -23.60 10.30 21.08
CA LEU A 308 -22.17 10.17 21.34
C LEU A 308 -21.65 11.51 21.81
N CYS A 309 -20.94 11.50 22.92
CA CYS A 309 -20.25 12.65 23.48
C CYS A 309 -18.76 12.40 23.44
N VAL A 310 -18.03 13.25 22.71
CA VAL A 310 -16.57 13.22 22.63
C VAL A 310 -16.02 14.42 23.40
N PRO A 311 -15.25 14.24 24.47
CA PRO A 311 -14.70 15.36 25.22
C PRO A 311 -13.57 16.03 24.44
N LEU A 312 -13.51 17.36 24.53
CA LEU A 312 -12.44 18.19 23.98
C LEU A 312 -11.50 18.58 25.11
N ARG A 313 -10.48 17.75 25.35
CA ARG A 313 -9.61 17.84 26.52
C ARG A 313 -8.14 17.75 26.15
N ALA A 314 -7.31 18.65 26.67
CA ALA A 314 -5.85 18.55 26.59
C ALA A 314 -5.26 18.44 28.00
N GLY A 315 -4.65 17.29 28.32
CA GLY A 315 -4.09 17.06 29.65
C GLY A 315 -5.17 17.06 30.74
N TYR A 316 -5.19 18.06 31.61
CA TYR A 316 -6.22 18.24 32.64
C TYR A 316 -7.25 19.34 32.31
N ASP A 317 -7.05 20.05 31.19
CA ASP A 317 -7.90 21.17 30.79
C ASP A 317 -9.02 20.68 29.88
N ASN A 318 -10.26 20.84 30.36
CA ASN A 318 -11.46 20.57 29.59
C ASN A 318 -11.90 21.84 28.85
N PHE A 319 -11.88 21.82 27.52
CA PHE A 319 -12.33 22.93 26.69
C PHE A 319 -13.81 22.84 26.35
N GLY A 320 -14.37 21.62 26.35
CA GLY A 320 -15.77 21.40 26.03
C GLY A 320 -16.07 19.99 25.57
N VAL A 321 -17.15 19.83 24.80
CA VAL A 321 -17.59 18.56 24.23
C VAL A 321 -18.08 18.71 22.80
N LEU A 322 -17.95 17.63 22.04
CA LEU A 322 -18.47 17.43 20.70
C LEU A 322 -19.58 16.38 20.78
N LEU A 323 -20.80 16.77 20.43
CA LEU A 323 -22.00 15.96 20.56
C LEU A 323 -22.54 15.53 19.20
N TYR A 324 -22.94 14.26 19.10
CA TYR A 324 -23.66 13.71 17.95
C TYR A 324 -24.90 12.96 18.43
N GLY A 325 -26.00 13.13 17.71
CA GLY A 325 -27.28 12.47 17.99
C GLY A 325 -27.86 11.86 16.72
N ALA A 326 -28.28 10.60 16.82
CA ALA A 326 -28.95 9.86 15.76
C ALA A 326 -30.37 9.46 16.18
N ASP A 327 -31.32 9.47 15.25
CA ASP A 327 -32.71 9.08 15.47
C ASP A 327 -32.91 7.55 15.57
N VAL A 328 -31.84 6.77 15.36
CA VAL A 328 -31.79 5.30 15.45
C VAL A 328 -31.02 4.88 16.70
N SER A 329 -31.47 3.81 17.36
CA SER A 329 -30.76 3.19 18.49
C SER A 329 -29.48 2.49 18.03
N ASN A 330 -28.41 2.54 18.84
CA ASN A 330 -27.11 1.90 18.54
C ASN A 330 -26.52 2.33 17.18
N ALA A 331 -26.60 3.62 16.86
CA ALA A 331 -26.14 4.14 15.57
C ALA A 331 -24.61 4.27 15.44
N PHE A 332 -23.90 4.31 16.57
CA PHE A 332 -22.45 4.51 16.61
C PHE A 332 -21.74 3.17 16.79
N THR A 333 -20.88 2.81 15.82
CA THR A 333 -19.99 1.64 15.87
C THR A 333 -18.64 2.04 16.45
N ASN A 334 -17.79 1.07 16.82
CA ASN A 334 -16.44 1.36 17.31
C ASN A 334 -15.60 2.17 16.30
N GLU A 335 -15.72 1.88 15.01
CA GLU A 335 -15.05 2.64 13.95
C GLU A 335 -15.49 4.11 13.92
N HIS A 336 -16.79 4.36 14.14
CA HIS A 336 -17.32 5.73 14.24
C HIS A 336 -16.76 6.46 15.48
N ILE A 337 -16.65 5.77 16.61
CA ILE A 337 -16.09 6.34 17.84
C ILE A 337 -14.62 6.72 17.63
N GLU A 338 -13.81 5.82 17.07
CA GLU A 338 -12.39 6.07 16.82
C GLU A 338 -12.18 7.26 15.88
N LEU A 339 -12.96 7.33 14.79
CA LEU A 339 -12.90 8.45 13.84
C LEU A 339 -13.28 9.78 14.52
N LEU A 340 -14.39 9.81 15.25
CA LEU A 340 -14.88 11.04 15.89
C LEU A 340 -13.99 11.47 17.07
N ALA A 341 -13.39 10.51 17.78
CA ALA A 341 -12.37 10.77 18.80
C ALA A 341 -11.13 11.40 18.18
N ALA A 342 -10.63 10.87 17.05
CA ALA A 342 -9.48 11.45 16.34
C ALA A 342 -9.76 12.88 15.87
N ILE A 343 -10.97 13.15 15.37
CA ILE A 343 -11.41 14.51 15.02
C ILE A 343 -11.47 15.40 16.27
N GLY A 344 -11.99 14.89 17.38
CA GLY A 344 -12.04 15.59 18.67
C GLY A 344 -10.65 15.99 19.18
N VAL A 345 -9.64 15.13 19.02
CA VAL A 345 -8.24 15.46 19.34
C VAL A 345 -7.74 16.63 18.50
N GLN A 346 -7.98 16.64 17.19
CA GLN A 346 -7.56 17.75 16.32
C GLN A 346 -8.29 19.06 16.67
N ALA A 347 -9.60 18.99 16.95
CA ALA A 347 -10.37 20.13 17.41
C ALA A 347 -9.84 20.69 18.74
N THR A 348 -9.45 19.81 19.66
CA THR A 348 -8.83 20.20 20.94
C THR A 348 -7.51 20.93 20.74
N ILE A 349 -6.62 20.41 19.88
CA ILE A 349 -5.34 21.07 19.57
C ILE A 349 -5.58 22.48 19.00
N ALA A 350 -6.56 22.62 18.11
CA ALA A 350 -6.94 23.90 17.54
C ALA A 350 -7.47 24.89 18.59
N LEU A 351 -8.32 24.41 19.52
CA LEU A 351 -8.84 25.21 20.62
C LEU A 351 -7.74 25.64 21.58
N GLN A 352 -6.85 24.73 21.95
CA GLN A 352 -5.71 25.04 22.82
C GLN A 352 -4.82 26.13 22.21
N ASN A 353 -4.50 26.01 20.93
CA ASN A 353 -3.73 27.03 20.20
C ASN A 353 -4.47 28.38 20.14
N TYR A 354 -5.79 28.36 19.96
CA TYR A 354 -6.60 29.57 19.94
C TYR A 354 -6.62 30.28 21.30
N VAL A 355 -6.86 29.55 22.40
CA VAL A 355 -6.85 30.11 23.76
C VAL A 355 -5.48 30.70 24.07
N LEU A 356 -4.39 29.96 23.81
CA LEU A 356 -3.03 30.44 24.01
C LEU A 356 -2.73 31.71 23.19
N TYR A 357 -3.18 31.76 21.94
CA TYR A 357 -3.00 32.91 21.07
C TYR A 357 -3.77 34.13 21.57
N GLN A 358 -5.01 33.95 22.04
CA GLN A 358 -5.79 35.05 22.64
C GLN A 358 -5.11 35.60 23.89
N SER A 359 -4.65 34.74 24.80
CA SER A 359 -3.91 35.20 25.99
C SER A 359 -2.63 35.96 25.62
N LEU A 360 -1.92 35.54 24.57
CA LEU A 360 -0.74 36.25 24.07
C LEU A 360 -1.10 37.63 23.49
N LEU A 361 -2.22 37.73 22.75
CA LEU A 361 -2.71 39.00 22.23
C LEU A 361 -3.14 39.96 23.34
N GLU A 362 -3.85 39.47 24.35
CA GLU A 362 -4.25 40.26 25.52
C GLU A 362 -3.03 40.81 26.25
N GLU A 363 -2.03 39.97 26.51
CA GLU A 363 -0.79 40.38 27.18
C GLU A 363 -0.01 41.40 26.34
N LYS A 364 0.10 41.17 25.02
CA LYS A 364 0.72 42.13 24.10
C LYS A 364 0.01 43.49 24.14
N ASN A 365 -1.33 43.49 24.13
CA ASN A 365 -2.12 44.71 24.20
C ASN A 365 -1.95 45.43 25.55
N ARG A 366 -1.83 44.67 26.64
CA ARG A 366 -1.53 45.21 27.97
C ARG A 366 -0.17 45.92 27.99
N ILE A 367 0.89 45.25 27.51
CA ILE A 367 2.24 45.80 27.42
C ILE A 367 2.26 47.06 26.53
N ALA A 368 1.57 47.01 25.39
CA ALA A 368 1.49 48.16 24.48
C ALA A 368 0.83 49.38 25.14
N ARG A 369 -0.23 49.18 25.94
CA ARG A 369 -0.88 50.26 26.71
C ARG A 369 0.07 50.85 27.75
N VAL A 370 0.74 50.01 28.54
CA VAL A 370 1.71 50.46 29.56
C VAL A 370 2.86 51.25 28.93
N ALA A 371 3.41 50.75 27.82
CA ALA A 371 4.51 51.42 27.12
C ALA A 371 4.08 52.77 26.51
N ASP A 372 2.84 52.89 26.02
CA ASP A 372 2.32 54.16 25.50
C ASP A 372 2.10 55.19 26.61
N ASP A 373 1.60 54.76 27.77
CA ASP A 373 1.42 55.61 28.95
C ASP A 373 2.78 56.11 29.49
N GLU A 374 3.79 55.25 29.57
CA GLU A 374 5.15 55.65 29.94
C GLU A 374 5.75 56.64 28.94
N ARG A 375 5.59 56.40 27.62
CA ARG A 375 6.05 57.35 26.59
C ARG A 375 5.38 58.71 26.74
N LYS A 376 4.07 58.75 26.98
CA LYS A 376 3.33 60.01 27.21
C LYS A 376 3.80 60.71 28.47
N GLN A 377 4.08 59.97 29.54
CA GLN A 377 4.58 60.54 30.80
C GLN A 377 6.00 61.09 30.64
N LEU A 378 6.90 60.37 29.97
CA LEU A 378 8.25 60.83 29.64
C LEU A 378 8.20 62.09 28.77
N ALA A 379 7.37 62.10 27.71
CA ALA A 379 7.18 63.27 26.87
C ALA A 379 6.72 64.50 27.68
N ARG A 380 5.77 64.35 28.61
CA ARG A 380 5.35 65.43 29.52
C ARG A 380 6.51 65.94 30.38
N GLN A 381 7.26 65.05 31.03
CA GLN A 381 8.41 65.43 31.87
C GLN A 381 9.53 66.14 31.07
N LEU A 382 9.79 65.68 29.84
CA LEU A 382 10.74 66.29 28.91
C LEU A 382 10.26 67.63 28.35
N HIS A 383 8.96 67.87 28.22
CA HIS A 383 8.43 69.16 27.80
C HIS A 383 8.43 70.18 28.95
N ASP A 384 8.11 69.78 30.17
CA ASP A 384 7.95 70.73 31.28
C ASP A 384 9.30 71.11 31.93
N GLY A 385 10.20 70.15 32.17
CA GLY A 385 11.44 70.39 32.92
C GLY A 385 12.51 71.21 32.17
N PRO A 386 12.97 70.75 30.99
CA PRO A 386 13.96 71.45 30.17
C PRO A 386 13.48 72.81 29.66
N THR A 387 12.24 72.92 29.18
CA THR A 387 11.70 74.19 28.65
C THR A 387 11.64 75.26 29.73
N GLN A 388 11.16 74.93 30.94
CA GLN A 388 11.16 75.87 32.06
C GLN A 388 12.57 76.33 32.44
N LYS A 389 13.56 75.42 32.46
CA LYS A 389 14.96 75.76 32.73
C LYS A 389 15.57 76.63 31.64
N ILE A 390 15.32 76.34 30.37
CA ILE A 390 15.78 77.14 29.23
C ILE A 390 15.15 78.53 29.26
N SER A 391 13.85 78.65 29.54
CA SER A 391 13.18 79.94 29.71
C SER A 391 13.75 80.75 30.88
N ALA A 392 14.05 80.11 32.01
CA ALA A 392 14.69 80.76 33.15
C ALA A 392 16.12 81.25 32.80
N ILE A 393 16.92 80.43 32.11
CA ILE A 393 18.26 80.80 31.65
C ILE A 393 18.18 81.95 30.63
N ALA A 394 17.27 81.90 29.66
CA ALA A 394 17.07 82.95 28.67
C ALA A 394 16.62 84.27 29.31
N MET A 395 15.73 84.20 30.30
CA MET A 395 15.29 85.37 31.08
C MET A 395 16.45 85.97 31.88
N MET A 396 17.24 85.14 32.57
CA MET A 396 18.44 85.59 33.29
C MET A 396 19.48 86.22 32.35
N ALA A 397 19.71 85.63 31.18
CA ALA A 397 20.62 86.16 30.17
C ALA A 397 20.15 87.53 29.65
N SER A 398 18.85 87.68 29.38
CA SER A 398 18.27 88.95 28.94
C SER A 398 18.38 90.04 30.02
N VAL A 399 18.16 89.69 31.29
CA VAL A 399 18.36 90.61 32.41
C VAL A 399 19.83 91.03 32.54
N MET A 400 20.77 90.08 32.44
CA MET A 400 22.21 90.39 32.46
C MET A 400 22.61 91.32 31.31
N HIS A 401 22.11 91.07 30.10
CA HIS A 401 22.37 91.93 28.94
C HIS A 401 21.85 93.36 29.16
N LYS A 402 20.63 93.50 29.69
CA LYS A 402 20.00 94.79 29.97
C LYS A 402 20.68 95.57 31.10
N MET A 403 21.30 94.88 32.05
CA MET A 403 22.12 95.48 33.11
C MET A 403 23.45 96.00 32.55
N LEU A 404 24.08 95.26 31.62
CA LEU A 404 25.31 95.67 30.93
C LEU A 404 25.13 96.87 30.00
N GLU A 405 23.99 96.98 29.31
CA GLU A 405 23.68 98.14 28.45
C GLU A 405 23.31 99.42 29.23
N ARG A 406 22.99 99.30 30.53
CA ARG A 406 22.60 100.43 31.40
C ARG A 406 23.74 100.98 32.25
N THR A 407 24.92 100.39 32.20
CA THR A 407 26.15 100.99 32.72
C THR A 407 26.76 101.91 31.64
N PRO A 408 26.80 103.25 31.84
CA PRO A 408 27.40 104.18 30.90
C PRO A 408 28.93 104.03 30.77
#